data_AF-K6A023-F1
#
_entry.id   AF-K6A023-F1
#
_cell.length_a   1.000
_cell.length_b   1.000
_cell.length_c   1.000
_cell.angle_alpha   90.00
_cell.angle_beta   90.00
_cell.angle_gamma   90.00
#
_symmetry.space_group_name_H-M   'P 1'
#
loop_
_entity.id
_entity.type
_entity.pdbx_description
1 polymer ?
#
loop_
_entity_poly.entity_id
_entity_poly.type
_entity_poly.pdbx_seq_one_letter_code
_entity_poly.pdbx_strand_id
1 'polypeptide(L)'
;MSYDLMVFERTKAPQKRKEFLVWYGKETEWSEEHGYNDPAVTSSALREWYKEMIKTFPNMDASDVEVEDDDAEAHLTDYSIGHNVIYAAFAWSVAEEAYEKMKALAQKYGVGFFDVSGDDGDIILPDGNLME
;
A
#
# COMPACT_ATOMS: atom_id res chain seq x y z
N MET A 1 15.83 6.23 4.41
CA MET A 1 15.23 4.98 3.90
C MET A 1 13.78 4.98 4.38
N SER A 2 12.84 4.52 3.58
CA SER A 2 11.42 4.37 3.95
C SER A 2 11.16 2.94 4.43
N TYR A 3 10.04 2.74 5.12
CA TYR A 3 9.43 1.43 5.34
C TYR A 3 8.29 1.29 4.33
N ASP A 4 8.48 0.44 3.34
CA ASP A 4 7.61 0.31 2.19
C ASP A 4 6.65 -0.87 2.33
N LEU A 5 5.38 -0.62 2.00
CA LEU A 5 4.30 -1.60 2.01
C LEU A 5 3.45 -1.46 0.76
N MET A 6 2.73 -2.52 0.38
CA MET A 6 1.85 -2.50 -0.78
C MET A 6 0.54 -3.26 -0.53
N VAL A 7 -0.58 -2.73 -1.00
CA VAL A 7 -1.83 -3.50 -1.16
C VAL A 7 -2.09 -3.79 -2.63
N PHE A 8 -2.75 -4.91 -2.91
CA PHE A 8 -2.99 -5.36 -4.27
C PHE A 8 -4.37 -5.97 -4.48
N GLU A 9 -4.84 -5.90 -5.72
CA GLU A 9 -6.04 -6.58 -6.17
C GLU A 9 -5.88 -8.10 -6.17
N ARG A 10 -6.52 -8.76 -5.21
CA ARG A 10 -6.42 -10.23 -5.07
C ARG A 10 -6.84 -10.99 -6.33
N THR A 11 -7.80 -10.46 -7.08
CA THR A 11 -8.31 -11.10 -8.31
C THR A 11 -7.39 -10.94 -9.51
N LYS A 12 -6.41 -10.02 -9.44
CA LYS A 12 -5.44 -9.73 -10.50
C LYS A 12 -4.07 -10.33 -10.20
N ALA A 13 -3.71 -10.39 -8.92
CA ALA A 13 -2.43 -10.93 -8.47
C ALA A 13 -2.34 -12.47 -8.63
N PRO A 14 -1.16 -13.00 -8.99
CA PRO A 14 -0.89 -14.44 -8.98
C PRO A 14 -1.12 -15.08 -7.60
N GLN A 15 -1.35 -16.39 -7.58
CA GLN A 15 -1.63 -17.14 -6.35
C GLN A 15 -0.39 -17.74 -5.68
N LYS A 16 0.73 -17.79 -6.40
CA LYS A 16 1.99 -18.37 -5.92
C LYS A 16 3.02 -17.27 -5.74
N ARG A 17 3.77 -17.33 -4.64
CA ARG A 17 4.76 -16.32 -4.26
C ARG A 17 5.75 -15.97 -5.38
N LYS A 18 6.33 -16.97 -6.04
CA LYS A 18 7.30 -16.73 -7.12
C LYS A 18 6.72 -15.97 -8.30
N GLU A 19 5.48 -16.29 -8.68
CA GLU A 19 4.78 -15.62 -9.77
C GLU A 19 4.35 -14.21 -9.34
N PHE A 20 3.93 -14.07 -8.09
CA PHE A 20 3.59 -12.78 -7.48
C PHE A 20 4.78 -11.82 -7.51
N LEU A 21 5.98 -12.24 -7.13
CA LEU A 21 7.17 -11.37 -7.12
C LEU A 21 7.56 -10.89 -8.53
N VAL A 22 7.38 -11.73 -9.55
CA VAL A 22 7.57 -11.33 -10.96
C VAL A 22 6.50 -10.33 -11.39
N TRP A 23 5.26 -10.52 -10.96
CA TRP A 23 4.16 -9.61 -11.24
C TRP A 23 4.34 -8.27 -10.52
N TYR A 24 4.67 -8.29 -9.23
CA TYR A 24 5.03 -7.12 -8.42
C TYR A 24 6.09 -6.27 -9.13
N GLY A 25 7.19 -6.88 -9.57
CA GLY A 25 8.25 -6.16 -10.28
C GLY A 25 7.75 -5.38 -11.50
N LYS A 26 6.76 -5.93 -12.24
CA LYS A 26 6.14 -5.25 -13.39
C LYS A 26 5.19 -4.14 -13.00
N GLU A 27 4.36 -4.35 -11.97
CA GLU A 27 3.45 -3.30 -11.49
C GLU A 27 4.26 -2.09 -10.99
N THR A 28 5.39 -2.33 -10.32
CA THR A 28 6.28 -1.27 -9.82
C THR A 28 7.30 -0.77 -10.83
N GLU A 29 7.22 -1.18 -12.11
CA GLU A 29 7.90 -0.46 -13.21
C GLU A 29 7.20 0.86 -13.51
N TRP A 30 5.97 1.05 -13.01
CA TRP A 30 5.17 2.27 -13.16
C TRP A 30 5.07 2.70 -14.63
N SER A 31 4.73 1.74 -15.50
CA SER A 31 4.65 1.91 -16.96
C SER A 31 3.25 2.23 -17.51
N GLU A 32 2.25 2.42 -16.65
CA GLU A 32 0.87 2.77 -17.01
C GLU A 32 0.78 4.20 -17.60
N GLU A 33 -0.17 4.41 -18.53
CA GLU A 33 -0.36 5.70 -19.22
C GLU A 33 -1.22 6.70 -18.39
N HIS A 34 -0.93 6.85 -17.10
CA HIS A 34 -1.56 7.83 -16.21
C HIS A 34 -0.60 8.30 -15.10
N GLY A 35 -1.01 9.32 -14.33
CA GLY A 35 -0.33 9.71 -13.10
C GLY A 35 -0.67 8.76 -11.95
N TYR A 36 0.23 8.60 -10.98
CA TYR A 36 0.09 7.66 -9.86
C TYR A 36 -0.50 8.28 -8.59
N ASN A 37 -1.15 9.44 -8.70
CA ASN A 37 -1.72 10.19 -7.58
C ASN A 37 -3.25 10.20 -7.54
N ASP A 38 -3.92 9.62 -8.54
CA ASP A 38 -5.38 9.64 -8.64
C ASP A 38 -6.00 8.31 -8.18
N PRO A 39 -6.67 8.24 -7.02
CA PRO A 39 -7.36 7.03 -6.57
C PRO A 39 -8.53 6.61 -7.48
N ALA A 40 -8.92 7.42 -8.46
CA ALA A 40 -9.92 7.04 -9.46
C ALA A 40 -9.42 6.02 -10.49
N VAL A 41 -8.09 5.87 -10.67
CA VAL A 41 -7.52 4.91 -11.64
C VAL A 41 -7.57 3.46 -11.15
N THR A 42 -7.61 3.27 -9.82
CA THR A 42 -7.59 1.96 -9.20
C THR A 42 -9.00 1.40 -8.97
N SER A 43 -9.06 0.14 -8.54
CA SER A 43 -10.30 -0.57 -8.24
C SER A 43 -11.14 0.10 -7.14
N SER A 44 -12.40 -0.32 -7.02
CA SER A 44 -13.26 0.16 -5.92
C SER A 44 -12.74 -0.25 -4.53
N ALA A 45 -12.21 -1.46 -4.37
CA ALA A 45 -11.72 -1.96 -3.08
C ALA A 45 -10.44 -1.24 -2.64
N LEU A 46 -9.46 -1.09 -3.53
CA LEU A 46 -8.23 -0.34 -3.28
C LEU A 46 -8.52 1.14 -3.02
N ARG A 47 -9.49 1.72 -3.73
CA ARG A 47 -9.91 3.11 -3.51
C ARG A 47 -10.53 3.32 -2.13
N GLU A 48 -11.40 2.42 -1.67
CA GLU A 48 -11.97 2.51 -0.32
C GLU A 48 -10.93 2.24 0.76
N TRP A 49 -9.99 1.34 0.51
CA TRP A 49 -8.82 1.13 1.36
C TRP A 49 -8.01 2.44 1.50
N TYR A 50 -7.67 3.08 0.39
CA TYR A 50 -6.89 4.32 0.38
C TYR A 50 -7.58 5.45 1.15
N LYS A 51 -8.88 5.66 0.91
CA LYS A 51 -9.68 6.67 1.62
C LYS A 51 -9.69 6.49 3.13
N GLU A 52 -9.58 5.26 3.62
CA GLU A 52 -9.50 5.00 5.06
C GLU A 52 -8.06 5.10 5.59
N MET A 53 -7.08 4.68 4.80
CA MET A 53 -5.66 4.76 5.15
C MET A 53 -5.21 6.21 5.37
N ILE A 54 -5.59 7.12 4.48
CA ILE A 54 -5.18 8.53 4.55
C ILE A 54 -5.74 9.30 5.76
N LYS A 55 -6.64 8.70 6.54
CA LYS A 55 -7.13 9.28 7.80
C LYS A 55 -6.13 9.12 8.95
N THR A 56 -5.24 8.13 8.84
CA THR A 56 -4.16 7.88 9.82
C THR A 56 -2.81 8.27 9.23
N PHE A 57 -2.61 8.02 7.94
CA PHE A 57 -1.37 8.29 7.23
C PHE A 57 -1.64 9.21 6.03
N PRO A 58 -1.73 10.53 6.23
CA PRO A 58 -2.08 11.46 5.16
C PRO A 58 -1.11 11.35 3.97
N ASN A 59 -1.66 11.50 2.75
CA ASN A 59 -0.84 11.57 1.56
C ASN A 59 -0.05 12.87 1.56
N MET A 60 1.28 12.77 1.53
CA MET A 60 2.16 13.93 1.63
C MET A 60 2.09 14.88 0.43
N ASP A 61 1.64 14.40 -0.73
CA ASP A 61 1.45 15.20 -1.95
C ASP A 61 0.07 15.88 -2.01
N ALA A 62 -0.82 15.64 -1.04
CA ALA A 62 -2.11 16.29 -0.99
C ALA A 62 -1.97 17.75 -0.52
N SER A 63 -2.64 18.68 -1.23
CA SER A 63 -2.52 20.12 -1.00
C SER A 63 -2.99 20.63 0.36
N ASP A 64 -3.79 19.82 1.06
CA ASP A 64 -4.55 20.23 2.24
C ASP A 64 -3.95 19.65 3.53
N VAL A 65 -2.72 19.13 3.48
CA VAL A 65 -2.06 18.54 4.65
C VAL A 65 -1.32 19.62 5.42
N GLU A 66 -1.82 19.94 6.61
CA GLU A 66 -1.13 20.79 7.58
C GLU A 66 -0.29 19.91 8.52
N VAL A 67 1.00 20.25 8.63
CA VAL A 67 1.95 19.58 9.52
C VAL A 67 2.19 20.50 10.71
N GLU A 68 1.67 20.12 11.87
CA GLU A 68 1.73 20.94 13.08
C GLU A 68 2.92 20.62 13.98
N ASP A 69 3.40 19.37 13.95
CA ASP A 69 4.53 18.88 14.75
C ASP A 69 5.26 17.69 14.08
N ASP A 70 6.34 17.24 14.72
CA ASP A 70 7.19 16.13 14.24
C ASP A 70 6.42 14.79 14.15
N ASP A 71 5.36 14.60 14.96
CA ASP A 71 4.54 13.39 14.92
C ASP A 71 3.65 13.39 13.68
N ALA A 72 3.01 14.52 13.37
CA ALA A 72 2.25 14.72 12.14
C ALA A 72 3.15 14.56 10.89
N GLU A 73 4.40 15.05 10.94
CA GLU A 73 5.37 14.87 9.86
C GLU A 73 5.71 13.39 9.65
N ALA A 74 5.90 12.63 10.75
CA ALA A 74 6.23 11.21 10.69
C ALA A 74 5.11 10.35 10.07
N HIS A 75 3.85 10.79 10.13
CA HIS A 75 2.70 10.10 9.55
C HIS A 75 2.45 10.44 8.08
N LEU A 76 3.15 11.44 7.53
CA LEU A 76 3.11 11.71 6.09
C LEU A 76 3.62 10.51 5.31
N THR A 77 2.86 10.11 4.30
CA THR A 77 3.14 8.92 3.50
C THR A 77 3.11 9.27 2.01
N ASP A 78 4.11 8.80 1.29
CA ASP A 78 4.15 8.85 -0.17
C ASP A 78 3.34 7.67 -0.73
N TYR A 79 2.38 7.96 -1.61
CA TYR A 79 1.51 6.96 -2.22
C TYR A 79 1.68 6.95 -3.72
N SER A 80 1.89 5.75 -4.28
CA SER A 80 1.82 5.50 -5.72
C SER A 80 0.67 4.54 -6.03
N ILE A 81 -0.31 5.03 -6.78
CA ILE A 81 -1.59 4.36 -7.06
C ILE A 81 -1.61 3.89 -8.51
N GLY A 82 -1.43 2.59 -8.72
CA GLY A 82 -1.61 1.94 -10.01
C GLY A 82 -3.00 1.34 -10.19
N HIS A 83 -3.27 0.72 -11.34
CA HIS A 83 -4.56 0.06 -11.57
C HIS A 83 -4.83 -1.09 -10.60
N ASN A 84 -3.82 -1.89 -10.27
CA ASN A 84 -3.99 -3.11 -9.47
C ASN A 84 -3.28 -3.07 -8.10
N VAL A 85 -2.51 -2.01 -7.81
CA VAL A 85 -1.73 -1.88 -6.59
C VAL A 85 -1.82 -0.46 -6.03
N ILE A 86 -1.66 -0.33 -4.72
CA ILE A 86 -1.28 0.92 -4.08
C ILE A 86 -0.03 0.65 -3.25
N TYR A 87 1.04 1.36 -3.58
CA TYR A 87 2.31 1.33 -2.86
C TYR A 87 2.34 2.52 -1.90
N ALA A 88 2.85 2.30 -0.70
CA ALA A 88 2.91 3.31 0.35
C ALA A 88 4.29 3.26 1.04
N ALA A 89 4.97 4.41 1.06
CA ALA A 89 6.28 4.55 1.69
C ALA A 89 6.16 5.39 2.97
N PHE A 90 6.38 4.73 4.10
CA PHE A 90 6.25 5.30 5.44
C PHE A 90 7.60 5.70 6.03
N ALA A 91 7.60 6.57 7.04
CA ALA A 91 8.76 6.74 7.91
C ALA A 91 8.98 5.48 8.77
N TRP A 92 10.25 5.11 9.03
CA TRP A 92 10.56 3.96 9.88
C TRP A 92 10.08 4.12 11.33
N SER A 93 9.94 5.36 11.82
CA SER A 93 9.46 5.65 13.17
C SER A 93 8.03 5.17 13.43
N VAL A 94 7.23 4.99 12.37
CA VAL A 94 5.83 4.56 12.42
C VAL A 94 5.61 3.18 11.78
N ALA A 95 6.68 2.42 11.51
CA ALA A 95 6.61 1.17 10.75
C ALA A 95 5.66 0.11 11.37
N GLU A 96 5.71 -0.07 12.69
CA GLU A 96 4.84 -1.01 13.41
C GLU A 96 3.36 -0.62 13.28
N GLU A 97 3.04 0.66 13.47
CA GLU A 97 1.69 1.18 13.32
C GLU A 97 1.20 1.06 11.87
N ALA A 98 2.06 1.43 10.90
CA ALA A 98 1.76 1.34 9.49
C ALA A 98 1.46 -0.11 9.07
N TYR A 99 2.28 -1.07 9.49
CA TYR A 99 2.09 -2.49 9.21
C TYR A 99 0.74 -3.00 9.73
N GLU A 100 0.44 -2.76 11.01
CA GLU A 100 -0.81 -3.23 11.62
C GLU A 100 -2.04 -2.58 10.98
N LYS A 101 -1.97 -1.27 10.69
CA LYS A 101 -3.04 -0.55 10.00
C LYS A 101 -3.26 -1.07 8.59
N MET A 102 -2.18 -1.23 7.82
CA MET A 102 -2.20 -1.75 6.45
C MET A 102 -2.84 -3.13 6.38
N LYS A 103 -2.38 -4.05 7.24
CA LYS A 103 -2.90 -5.42 7.34
C LYS A 103 -4.38 -5.45 7.72
N ALA A 104 -4.78 -4.68 8.74
CA ALA A 104 -6.17 -4.62 9.18
C ALA A 104 -7.10 -4.08 8.09
N LEU A 105 -6.70 -3.01 7.40
CA LEU A 105 -7.49 -2.45 6.31
C LEU A 105 -7.50 -3.36 5.09
N ALA A 106 -6.39 -4.06 4.78
CA ALA A 106 -6.33 -4.99 3.67
C ALA A 106 -7.39 -6.10 3.82
N GLN A 107 -7.46 -6.70 5.02
CA GLN A 107 -8.49 -7.69 5.36
C GLN A 107 -9.90 -7.09 5.32
N LYS A 108 -10.09 -5.90 5.90
CA LYS A 108 -11.39 -5.21 5.91
C LYS A 108 -11.97 -5.00 4.50
N TYR A 109 -11.11 -4.61 3.55
CA TYR A 109 -11.51 -4.28 2.18
C TYR A 109 -11.34 -5.42 1.19
N GLY A 110 -10.88 -6.59 1.64
CA GLY A 110 -10.75 -7.77 0.79
C GLY A 110 -9.61 -7.70 -0.21
N VAL A 111 -8.58 -6.88 0.05
CA VAL A 111 -7.38 -6.74 -0.79
C VAL A 111 -6.20 -7.49 -0.20
N GLY A 112 -5.24 -7.86 -1.03
CA GLY A 112 -4.01 -8.48 -0.55
C GLY A 112 -3.03 -7.45 0.00
N PHE A 113 -2.09 -7.89 0.83
CA PHE A 113 -1.07 -7.06 1.48
C PHE A 113 0.32 -7.68 1.25
N PHE A 114 1.31 -6.84 0.97
CA PHE A 114 2.71 -7.24 0.80
C PHE A 114 3.60 -6.32 1.64
N ASP A 115 4.35 -6.93 2.56
CA ASP A 115 5.40 -6.27 3.34
C ASP A 115 6.69 -6.21 2.51
N VAL A 116 6.88 -5.10 1.78
CA VAL A 116 7.99 -4.96 0.82
C VAL A 116 9.34 -4.81 1.53
N SER A 117 9.33 -4.14 2.68
CA SER A 117 10.53 -3.87 3.47
C SER A 117 10.88 -4.94 4.50
N GLY A 118 9.96 -5.86 4.80
CA GLY A 118 10.20 -6.98 5.72
C GLY A 118 11.24 -7.97 5.19
N ASP A 119 12.04 -8.53 6.10
CA ASP A 119 13.14 -9.48 5.77
C ASP A 119 12.64 -10.71 4.98
N ASP A 120 11.49 -11.25 5.37
CA ASP A 120 10.86 -12.40 4.74
C ASP A 120 9.95 -12.01 3.56
N GLY A 121 9.63 -10.72 3.41
CA GLY A 121 8.73 -10.20 2.38
C GLY A 121 7.35 -10.86 2.43
N ASP A 122 6.65 -10.76 3.56
CA ASP A 122 5.38 -11.45 3.78
C ASP A 122 4.31 -10.97 2.80
N ILE A 123 3.63 -11.93 2.15
CA ILE A 123 2.49 -11.66 1.28
C ILE A 123 1.26 -12.26 1.96
N ILE A 124 0.36 -11.42 2.43
CA ILE A 124 -0.84 -11.80 3.18
C ILE A 124 -2.06 -11.68 2.28
N LEU A 125 -2.84 -12.76 2.21
CA LEU A 125 -4.10 -12.82 1.47
C LEU A 125 -5.25 -12.17 2.27
N PRO A 126 -6.38 -11.82 1.64
CA PRO A 126 -7.50 -11.18 2.33
C PRO A 126 -8.09 -11.96 3.51
N ASP A 127 -7.91 -13.29 3.53
CA ASP A 127 -8.33 -14.17 4.62
C ASP A 127 -7.33 -14.22 5.79
N GLY A 128 -6.21 -13.50 5.69
CA GLY A 128 -5.15 -13.43 6.69
C GLY A 128 -4.07 -14.51 6.55
N ASN A 129 -4.20 -15.43 5.58
CA ASN A 129 -3.19 -16.46 5.36
C ASN A 129 -1.99 -15.93 4.57
N LEU A 130 -0.82 -16.50 4.81
CA LEU A 130 0.37 -16.25 4.01
C LEU A 130 0.27 -16.92 2.64
N MET A 131 0.75 -16.24 1.61
CA MET A 131 0.94 -16.82 0.27
C MET A 131 2.24 -17.62 0.23
N GLU A 132 2.13 -18.89 -0.15
CA GLU A 132 3.26 -19.82 -0.34
C GLU A 132 3.95 -19.69 -1.72
#